data_AF-A0A2T6C8E6-F1
#
_entry.id   AF-A0A2T6C8E6-F1
#
_cell.length_a   1.000
_cell.length_b   1.000
_cell.length_c   1.000
_cell.angle_alpha   90.00
_cell.angle_beta   90.00
_cell.angle_gamma   90.00
#
_symmetry.space_group_name_H-M   'P 1'
#
loop_
_entity.id
_entity.type
_entity.pdbx_description
1 polymer ?
#
loop_
_entity_poly.entity_id
_entity_poly.type
_entity_poly.pdbx_seq_one_letter_code
_entity_poly.pdbx_strand_id
1 'polypeptide(L)'
;MDPLVDRFPFPFGEKAPHRYSNNSVPLDPPLSVEVTPTYREEVELKRRLLREVHSRCYRSLPGTEEAQWEAAQLVLDHLAGHAPERFRLKQEEDRRIFVNRVMEERREFTFRDASTLPCEPLDFAGRHVQEDLILMAQKDGELILEAGQLCFPANWSLAFKLGMTFREIHEPIPGFNEGGLSDQIERFLLRMEAGRPWVRRNWSLTVGRHLDTSPETIHRWGRQKKEVTPENAGSLVHLRVEVQKLFRLPRSHAVLFTIHTHLLPLEKLARRLEWLERFHRVVTTLSDEILKYKGILEFHEPMVRYLEGLRAGGGRKA
;
A
#
# COMPACT_ATOMS: atom_id res chain seq x y z
N MET A 1 -2.32 -23.92 -11.59
CA MET A 1 -2.60 -22.70 -10.83
C MET A 1 -1.32 -22.22 -10.18
N ASP A 2 -1.03 -20.92 -10.25
CA ASP A 2 0.10 -20.31 -9.55
C ASP A 2 -0.50 -19.48 -8.41
N PRO A 3 -0.34 -19.91 -7.13
CA PRO A 3 -1.02 -19.26 -6.00
C PRO A 3 -0.70 -17.78 -5.81
N LEU A 4 0.39 -17.28 -6.40
CA LEU A 4 0.71 -15.85 -6.41
C LEU A 4 -0.11 -15.14 -7.49
N VAL A 5 -0.18 -15.70 -8.70
CA VAL A 5 -0.97 -15.13 -9.81
C VAL A 5 -2.45 -15.12 -9.47
N ASP A 6 -2.97 -16.19 -8.87
CA ASP A 6 -4.40 -16.33 -8.61
C ASP A 6 -4.93 -15.33 -7.56
N ARG A 7 -4.06 -14.86 -6.66
CA ARG A 7 -4.41 -13.84 -5.65
C ARG A 7 -3.95 -12.43 -6.02
N PHE A 8 -3.17 -12.26 -7.09
CA PHE A 8 -2.56 -10.97 -7.38
C PHE A 8 -3.63 -9.94 -7.79
N PRO A 9 -3.69 -8.76 -7.15
CA PRO A 9 -4.72 -7.77 -7.42
C PRO A 9 -4.42 -6.96 -8.68
N PHE A 10 -4.44 -7.61 -9.85
CA PHE A 10 -4.10 -6.98 -11.13
C PHE A 10 -4.89 -5.66 -11.33
N PRO A 11 -4.22 -4.52 -11.59
CA PRO A 11 -4.84 -3.21 -11.40
C PRO A 11 -5.56 -2.68 -12.64
N PHE A 12 -5.43 -3.36 -13.78
CA PHE A 12 -5.92 -2.87 -15.08
C PHE A 12 -7.22 -3.55 -15.48
N GLY A 13 -8.30 -2.76 -15.51
CA GLY A 13 -9.59 -3.17 -16.05
C GLY A 13 -9.58 -3.29 -17.58
N GLU A 14 -10.74 -3.59 -18.16
CA GLU A 14 -10.91 -3.81 -19.61
C GLU A 14 -10.82 -2.54 -20.45
N LYS A 15 -11.14 -1.38 -19.87
CA LYS A 15 -11.17 -0.09 -20.59
C LYS A 15 -9.78 0.54 -20.61
N ALA A 16 -9.25 0.79 -21.81
CA ALA A 16 -8.02 1.54 -22.08
C ALA A 16 -8.37 2.90 -22.72
N PRO A 17 -7.53 3.95 -22.55
CA PRO A 17 -6.23 3.98 -21.85
C PRO A 17 -6.36 4.14 -20.32
N HIS A 18 -5.34 3.66 -19.59
CA HIS A 18 -5.25 3.84 -18.14
C HIS A 18 -4.85 5.28 -17.84
N ARG A 19 -5.84 6.11 -17.48
CA ARG A 19 -5.66 7.49 -17.03
C ARG A 19 -5.80 7.59 -15.51
N TYR A 20 -5.22 8.62 -14.91
CA TYR A 20 -5.54 8.95 -13.53
C TYR A 20 -7.04 9.20 -13.40
N SER A 21 -7.64 8.61 -12.38
CA SER A 21 -9.05 8.79 -12.04
C SER A 21 -9.25 8.43 -10.57
N ASN A 22 -10.38 8.86 -10.01
CA ASN A 22 -10.85 8.25 -8.77
C ASN A 22 -11.40 6.85 -9.10
N ASN A 23 -10.53 5.85 -8.98
CA ASN A 23 -10.86 4.45 -9.21
C ASN A 23 -11.32 3.73 -7.92
N SER A 24 -11.78 4.48 -6.92
CA SER A 24 -12.31 3.94 -5.68
C SER A 24 -13.67 3.30 -5.91
N VAL A 25 -13.87 2.11 -5.36
CA VAL A 25 -15.15 1.41 -5.32
C VAL A 25 -15.50 1.08 -3.87
N PRO A 26 -16.79 0.88 -3.52
CA PRO A 26 -17.16 0.42 -2.20
C PRO A 26 -16.41 -0.87 -1.84
N LEU A 27 -15.90 -0.93 -0.62
CA LEU A 27 -15.19 -2.11 -0.11
C LEU A 27 -16.20 -3.06 0.55
N ASP A 28 -16.33 -4.26 0.00
CA ASP A 28 -17.19 -5.33 0.49
C ASP A 28 -16.45 -6.69 0.40
N PRO A 29 -16.26 -7.43 1.52
CA PRO A 29 -16.59 -7.04 2.90
C PRO A 29 -15.73 -5.87 3.39
N PRO A 30 -16.19 -5.08 4.39
CA PRO A 30 -15.54 -3.86 4.88
C PRO A 30 -14.30 -4.14 5.77
N LEU A 31 -13.36 -4.97 5.30
CA LEU A 31 -12.17 -5.39 6.05
C LEU A 31 -10.98 -4.49 5.77
N SER A 32 -10.42 -3.86 6.82
CA SER A 32 -9.29 -2.94 6.70
C SER A 32 -7.96 -3.62 6.37
N VAL A 33 -7.84 -4.93 6.56
CA VAL A 33 -6.58 -5.67 6.38
C VAL A 33 -6.81 -7.00 5.69
N GLU A 34 -5.73 -7.55 5.13
CA GLU A 34 -5.66 -8.86 4.50
C GLU A 34 -4.53 -9.68 5.11
N VAL A 35 -4.71 -11.00 5.14
CA VAL A 35 -3.69 -11.94 5.62
C VAL A 35 -3.33 -12.87 4.47
N THR A 36 -2.12 -12.71 3.95
CA THR A 36 -1.63 -13.52 2.84
C THR A 36 -0.67 -14.61 3.33
N PRO A 37 -0.30 -15.59 2.47
CA PRO A 37 0.72 -16.57 2.82
C PRO A 37 2.10 -15.97 3.16
N THR A 38 2.40 -14.73 2.76
CA THR A 38 3.66 -14.02 3.06
C THR A 38 3.61 -13.20 4.35
N TYR A 39 2.52 -13.29 5.13
CA TYR A 39 2.33 -12.52 6.36
C TYR A 39 3.55 -12.52 7.29
N ARG A 40 4.11 -13.69 7.62
CA ARG A 40 5.25 -13.80 8.54
C ARG A 40 6.47 -13.04 8.00
N GLU A 41 6.84 -13.30 6.76
CA GLU A 41 8.00 -12.68 6.10
C GLU A 41 7.89 -11.15 6.09
N GLU A 42 6.71 -10.63 5.71
CA GLU A 42 6.47 -9.19 5.60
C GLU A 42 6.40 -8.51 6.96
N VAL A 43 5.74 -9.13 7.95
CA VAL A 43 5.69 -8.59 9.32
C VAL A 43 7.05 -8.62 9.99
N GLU A 44 7.87 -9.65 9.76
CA GLU A 44 9.26 -9.69 10.25
C GLU A 44 10.13 -8.60 9.62
N LEU A 45 10.03 -8.38 8.30
CA LEU A 45 10.70 -7.27 7.63
C LEU A 45 10.23 -5.92 8.20
N LYS A 46 8.92 -5.71 8.34
CA LYS A 46 8.34 -4.48 8.91
C LYS A 46 8.86 -4.22 10.32
N ARG A 47 8.82 -5.23 11.20
CA ARG A 47 9.35 -5.14 12.58
C ARG A 47 10.85 -4.86 12.62
N ARG A 48 11.63 -5.38 11.67
CA ARG A 48 13.05 -5.03 11.53
C ARG A 48 13.22 -3.55 11.18
N LEU A 49 12.51 -3.05 10.17
CA LEU A 49 12.58 -1.63 9.78
C LEU A 49 12.15 -0.70 10.93
N LEU A 50 11.07 -1.02 11.64
CA LEU A 50 10.60 -0.26 12.80
C LEU A 50 11.50 -0.34 14.03
N ARG A 51 12.47 -1.27 14.07
CA ARG A 51 13.51 -1.30 15.11
C ARG A 51 14.75 -0.51 14.67
N GLU A 52 15.17 -0.66 13.42
CA GLU A 52 16.43 -0.11 12.92
C GLU A 52 16.33 1.36 12.50
N VAL A 53 15.19 1.75 11.92
CA VAL A 53 14.97 3.09 11.32
C VAL A 53 13.57 3.62 11.66
N HIS A 54 13.21 3.50 12.95
CA HIS A 54 11.88 3.84 13.48
C HIS A 54 11.38 5.22 13.03
N SER A 55 12.19 6.27 13.20
CA SER A 55 11.80 7.66 12.86
C SER A 55 11.57 7.92 11.37
N ARG A 56 11.97 7.00 10.49
CA ARG A 56 11.60 7.02 9.06
C ARG A 56 10.27 6.31 8.83
N CYS A 57 10.10 5.17 9.50
CA CYS A 57 8.98 4.26 9.30
C CYS A 57 7.73 4.64 10.10
N TYR A 58 7.85 5.38 11.19
CA TYR A 58 6.74 5.79 12.02
C TYR A 58 6.93 7.22 12.50
N ARG A 59 5.88 8.04 12.37
CA ARG A 59 5.79 9.38 12.97
C ARG A 59 4.33 9.73 13.22
N SER A 60 4.13 10.60 14.21
CA SER A 60 2.85 11.19 14.58
C SER A 60 3.06 12.63 15.03
N LEU A 61 2.04 13.46 14.82
CA LEU A 61 1.93 14.78 15.42
C LEU A 61 1.24 14.67 16.79
N PRO A 62 1.51 15.59 17.73
CA PRO A 62 0.80 15.65 19.01
C PRO A 62 -0.72 15.76 18.81
N GLY A 63 -1.52 15.14 19.69
CA GLY A 63 -2.98 15.23 19.64
C GLY A 63 -3.65 14.21 18.70
N THR A 64 -2.89 13.26 18.16
CA THR A 64 -3.42 12.20 17.28
C THR A 64 -3.85 10.93 18.02
N GLU A 65 -3.67 10.86 19.33
CA GLU A 65 -3.75 9.65 20.15
C GLU A 65 -5.14 8.97 20.06
N GLU A 66 -6.23 9.73 20.08
CA GLU A 66 -7.58 9.18 19.94
C GLU A 66 -7.80 8.54 18.57
N ALA A 67 -7.33 9.17 17.48
CA ALA A 67 -7.42 8.61 16.13
C ALA A 67 -6.54 7.36 15.97
N GLN A 68 -5.37 7.36 16.59
CA GLN A 68 -4.49 6.20 16.62
C GLN A 68 -5.12 5.00 17.35
N TRP A 69 -5.71 5.22 18.53
CA TRP A 69 -6.41 4.18 19.28
C TRP A 69 -7.59 3.60 18.51
N GLU A 70 -8.37 4.47 17.87
CA GLU A 70 -9.51 4.07 17.06
C GLU A 70 -9.08 3.24 15.84
N ALA A 71 -8.03 3.67 15.14
CA ALA A 71 -7.45 2.90 14.03
C ALA A 71 -6.89 1.55 14.49
N ALA A 72 -6.17 1.54 15.61
CA ALA A 72 -5.60 0.31 16.18
C ALA A 72 -6.69 -0.70 16.54
N GLN A 73 -7.77 -0.24 17.19
CA GLN A 73 -8.92 -1.08 17.53
C GLN A 73 -9.58 -1.65 16.28
N LEU A 74 -9.89 -0.80 15.28
CA LEU A 74 -10.50 -1.24 14.01
C LEU A 74 -9.64 -2.30 13.31
N VAL A 75 -8.33 -2.07 13.22
CA VAL A 75 -7.38 -2.98 12.57
C VAL A 75 -7.28 -4.32 13.30
N LEU A 76 -7.13 -4.30 14.63
CA LEU A 76 -7.01 -5.54 15.42
C LEU A 76 -8.32 -6.33 15.46
N ASP A 77 -9.48 -5.66 15.50
CA ASP A 77 -10.80 -6.29 15.37
C ASP A 77 -10.95 -6.98 14.02
N HIS A 78 -10.65 -6.28 12.93
CA HIS A 78 -10.73 -6.87 11.59
C HIS A 78 -9.75 -8.02 11.40
N LEU A 79 -8.53 -7.92 11.93
CA LEU A 79 -7.54 -9.00 11.87
C LEU A 79 -8.01 -10.25 12.63
N ALA A 80 -8.55 -10.07 13.85
CA ALA A 80 -9.10 -11.16 14.67
C ALA A 80 -10.39 -11.76 14.10
N GLY A 81 -11.26 -10.94 13.52
CA GLY A 81 -12.52 -11.39 12.90
C GLY A 81 -12.31 -12.09 11.56
N HIS A 82 -11.36 -11.63 10.75
CA HIS A 82 -11.10 -12.16 9.41
C HIS A 82 -10.34 -13.49 9.43
N ALA A 83 -9.40 -13.67 10.37
CA ALA A 83 -8.60 -14.89 10.51
C ALA A 83 -8.55 -15.36 11.98
N PRO A 84 -9.69 -15.79 12.56
CA PRO A 84 -9.82 -16.15 13.98
C PRO A 84 -8.98 -17.37 14.40
N GLU A 85 -8.59 -18.21 13.45
CA GLU A 85 -7.67 -19.32 13.66
C GLU A 85 -6.23 -18.84 13.89
N ARG A 86 -5.87 -17.66 13.37
CA ARG A 86 -4.53 -17.05 13.48
C ARG A 86 -4.44 -15.96 14.53
N PHE A 87 -5.52 -15.20 14.71
CA PHE A 87 -5.54 -14.03 15.59
C PHE A 87 -6.73 -14.09 16.53
N ARG A 88 -6.59 -13.51 17.72
CA ARG A 88 -7.69 -13.36 18.67
C ARG A 88 -7.53 -12.05 19.41
N LEU A 89 -8.61 -11.30 19.55
CA LEU A 89 -8.69 -10.16 20.45
C LEU A 89 -9.79 -10.42 21.49
N LYS A 90 -9.41 -10.53 22.76
CA LYS A 90 -10.35 -10.57 23.88
C LYS A 90 -10.49 -9.16 24.45
N GLN A 91 -11.72 -8.75 24.72
CA GLN A 91 -12.04 -7.44 25.28
C GLN A 91 -12.81 -7.65 26.59
N GLU A 92 -12.30 -7.10 27.69
CA GLU A 92 -12.92 -7.11 29.02
C GLU A 92 -12.85 -5.69 29.57
N GLU A 93 -13.97 -4.95 29.54
CA GLU A 93 -14.00 -3.51 29.82
C GLU A 93 -12.96 -2.76 28.98
N ASP A 94 -11.93 -2.17 29.59
CA ASP A 94 -10.81 -1.51 28.90
C ASP A 94 -9.60 -2.43 28.69
N ARG A 95 -9.55 -3.58 29.36
CA ARG A 95 -8.46 -4.55 29.14
C ARG A 95 -8.61 -5.22 27.78
N ARG A 96 -7.49 -5.35 27.08
CA ARG A 96 -7.38 -6.04 25.79
C ARG A 96 -6.32 -7.12 25.89
N ILE A 97 -6.63 -8.30 25.35
CA ILE A 97 -5.67 -9.40 25.18
C ILE A 97 -5.65 -9.76 23.71
N PHE A 98 -4.58 -9.36 23.02
CA PHE A 98 -4.36 -9.69 21.62
C PHE A 98 -3.40 -10.88 21.51
N VAL A 99 -3.79 -11.90 20.74
CA VAL A 99 -2.97 -13.08 20.46
C VAL A 99 -2.73 -13.16 18.95
N ASN A 100 -1.47 -13.19 18.57
CA ASN A 100 -1.01 -13.40 17.21
C ASN A 100 -0.30 -14.76 17.15
N ARG A 101 -1.03 -15.81 16.73
CA ARG A 101 -0.50 -17.17 16.70
C ARG A 101 0.53 -17.36 15.59
N VAL A 102 0.46 -16.56 14.52
CA VAL A 102 1.44 -16.61 13.43
C VAL A 102 2.80 -16.14 13.91
N MET A 103 2.85 -15.18 14.83
CA MET A 103 4.09 -14.66 15.42
C MET A 103 4.38 -15.22 16.81
N GLU A 104 3.59 -16.19 17.28
CA GLU A 104 3.71 -16.82 18.62
C GLU A 104 3.73 -15.80 19.77
N GLU A 105 2.86 -14.80 19.68
CA GLU A 105 2.90 -13.63 20.56
C GLU A 105 1.55 -13.37 21.24
N ARG A 106 1.61 -12.98 22.51
CA ARG A 106 0.47 -12.49 23.30
C ARG A 106 0.80 -11.11 23.88
N ARG A 107 -0.11 -10.16 23.69
CA ARG A 107 -0.01 -8.79 24.21
C ARG A 107 -1.22 -8.47 25.05
N GLU A 108 -0.97 -7.88 26.21
CA GLU A 108 -2.01 -7.38 27.10
C GLU A 108 -1.78 -5.88 27.29
N PHE A 109 -2.86 -5.11 27.14
CA PHE A 109 -2.81 -3.65 27.24
C PHE A 109 -4.18 -3.12 27.66
N THR A 110 -4.22 -1.86 28.08
CA THR A 110 -5.44 -1.15 28.44
C THR A 110 -5.78 -0.18 27.31
N PHE A 111 -6.99 -0.29 26.77
CA PHE A 111 -7.47 0.58 25.70
C PHE A 111 -7.46 2.04 26.19
N ARG A 112 -6.94 2.94 25.35
CA ARG A 112 -6.71 4.37 25.65
C ARG A 112 -5.67 4.70 26.72
N ASP A 113 -4.93 3.72 27.24
CA ASP A 113 -3.75 3.97 28.07
C ASP A 113 -2.48 3.56 27.32
N ALA A 114 -1.86 4.54 26.65
CA ALA A 114 -0.68 4.31 25.81
C ALA A 114 0.54 3.84 26.62
N SER A 115 0.57 4.07 27.93
CA SER A 115 1.68 3.61 28.79
C SER A 115 1.73 2.09 28.93
N THR A 116 0.63 1.40 28.60
CA THR A 116 0.54 -0.07 28.61
C THR A 116 0.99 -0.73 27.31
N LEU A 117 1.30 0.07 26.28
CA LEU A 117 1.85 -0.40 25.01
C LEU A 117 3.37 -0.12 24.93
N PRO A 118 4.13 -0.94 24.19
CA PRO A 118 5.57 -0.71 23.98
C PRO A 118 5.88 0.46 23.04
N CYS A 119 4.87 0.99 22.35
CA CYS A 119 4.94 2.05 21.35
C CYS A 119 3.54 2.62 21.13
N GLU A 120 3.41 3.72 20.38
CA GLU A 120 2.13 4.36 20.12
C GLU A 120 1.12 3.41 19.42
N PRO A 121 -0.21 3.61 19.59
CA PRO A 121 -1.21 2.63 19.19
C PRO A 121 -1.19 2.28 17.70
N LEU A 122 -0.96 3.27 16.82
CA LEU A 122 -0.88 3.02 15.37
C LEU A 122 0.38 2.22 14.99
N ASP A 123 1.52 2.49 15.63
CA ASP A 123 2.76 1.70 15.46
C ASP A 123 2.53 0.27 15.96
N PHE A 124 1.92 0.12 17.13
CA PHE A 124 1.60 -1.19 17.71
C PHE A 124 0.75 -2.05 16.77
N ALA A 125 -0.38 -1.51 16.27
CA ALA A 125 -1.24 -2.24 15.33
C ALA A 125 -0.52 -2.55 14.02
N GLY A 126 0.25 -1.58 13.51
CA GLY A 126 1.04 -1.69 12.30
C GLY A 126 2.08 -2.81 12.33
N ARG A 127 2.65 -3.13 13.50
CA ARG A 127 3.57 -4.26 13.73
C ARG A 127 2.92 -5.64 13.66
N HIS A 128 1.61 -5.72 13.46
CA HIS A 128 0.85 -6.96 13.34
C HIS A 128 0.15 -7.11 11.98
N VAL A 129 0.37 -6.21 11.02
CA VAL A 129 -0.31 -6.24 9.72
C VAL A 129 0.67 -6.03 8.57
N GLN A 130 0.31 -6.51 7.38
CA GLN A 130 1.15 -6.39 6.18
C GLN A 130 1.07 -4.96 5.60
N GLU A 131 -0.05 -4.28 5.83
CA GLU A 131 -0.37 -2.94 5.35
C GLU A 131 0.45 -1.86 6.03
N ASP A 132 0.90 -0.86 5.26
CA ASP A 132 1.25 0.44 5.84
C ASP A 132 -0.03 1.16 6.26
N LEU A 133 0.04 1.90 7.37
CA LEU A 133 -1.12 2.55 8.00
C LEU A 133 -0.91 4.05 8.05
N ILE A 134 -1.79 4.81 7.42
CA ILE A 134 -1.70 6.26 7.33
C ILE A 134 -2.98 6.88 7.91
N LEU A 135 -2.82 7.91 8.74
CA LEU A 135 -3.92 8.68 9.32
C LEU A 135 -3.91 10.10 8.79
N MET A 136 -5.01 10.47 8.15
CA MET A 136 -5.27 11.83 7.71
C MET A 136 -6.39 12.46 8.54
N ALA A 137 -6.10 13.54 9.24
CA ALA A 137 -7.12 14.31 9.94
C ALA A 137 -7.81 15.26 8.98
N GLN A 138 -9.07 15.57 9.27
CA GLN A 138 -9.81 16.60 8.55
C GLN A 138 -9.85 17.88 9.40
N LYS A 139 -9.18 18.94 8.94
CA LYS A 139 -9.06 20.23 9.64
C LYS A 139 -9.30 21.36 8.64
N ASP A 140 -10.14 22.31 9.00
CA ASP A 140 -10.45 23.51 8.19
C ASP A 140 -10.84 23.22 6.71
N GLY A 141 -11.47 22.07 6.46
CA GLY A 141 -11.90 21.66 5.13
C GLY A 141 -10.82 20.96 4.29
N GLU A 142 -9.64 20.71 4.85
CA GLU A 142 -8.53 20.01 4.22
C GLU A 142 -8.23 18.67 4.91
N LEU A 143 -7.50 17.79 4.23
CA LEU A 143 -6.98 16.54 4.80
C LEU A 143 -5.49 16.66 5.05
N ILE A 144 -5.06 16.48 6.30
CA ILE A 144 -3.67 16.65 6.73
C ILE A 144 -3.11 15.31 7.20
N LEU A 145 -1.92 14.93 6.73
CA LEU A 145 -1.23 13.73 7.18
C LEU A 145 -0.64 13.93 8.60
N GLU A 146 -1.31 13.39 9.62
CA GLU A 146 -0.91 13.65 11.02
C GLU A 146 -0.21 12.48 11.69
N ALA A 147 -0.43 11.25 11.24
CA ALA A 147 0.31 10.10 11.73
C ALA A 147 0.44 9.03 10.65
N GLY A 148 1.47 8.21 10.75
CA GLY A 148 1.66 7.10 9.83
C GLY A 148 2.69 6.10 10.29
N GLN A 149 2.49 4.86 9.86
CA GLN A 149 3.47 3.80 9.80
C GLN A 149 3.68 3.41 8.32
N LEU A 150 4.80 3.83 7.74
CA LEU A 150 5.14 3.67 6.32
C LEU A 150 6.47 2.93 6.17
N CYS A 151 6.42 1.61 6.03
CA CYS A 151 7.60 0.75 5.90
C CYS A 151 7.87 0.36 4.45
N PHE A 152 6.84 0.28 3.62
CA PHE A 152 6.91 -0.19 2.24
C PHE A 152 6.42 0.88 1.26
N PRO A 153 6.97 2.11 1.26
CA PRO A 153 6.52 3.15 0.34
C PRO A 153 6.94 2.86 -1.10
N ALA A 154 6.15 3.34 -2.07
CA ALA A 154 6.57 3.45 -3.47
C ALA A 154 7.28 4.80 -3.71
N ASN A 155 8.55 4.90 -3.29
CA ASN A 155 9.41 6.07 -3.50
C ASN A 155 8.87 7.41 -2.95
N TRP A 156 8.31 7.38 -1.74
CA TRP A 156 7.98 8.58 -0.96
C TRP A 156 8.33 8.37 0.52
N SER A 157 8.42 9.46 1.28
CA SER A 157 8.84 9.44 2.69
C SER A 157 7.75 10.04 3.59
N LEU A 158 7.44 9.33 4.68
CA LEU A 158 6.58 9.86 5.74
C LEU A 158 7.25 11.05 6.44
N ALA A 159 8.57 10.99 6.65
CA ALA A 159 9.32 12.05 7.31
C ALA A 159 9.28 13.37 6.52
N PHE A 160 9.20 13.30 5.20
CA PHE A 160 9.06 14.49 4.35
C PHE A 160 7.63 15.01 4.25
N LYS A 161 6.63 14.15 4.40
CA LYS A 161 5.23 14.48 4.11
C LYS A 161 4.36 14.72 5.35
N LEU A 162 4.84 14.39 6.55
CA LEU A 162 4.10 14.61 7.79
C LEU A 162 3.74 16.10 7.95
N GLY A 163 2.47 16.38 8.27
CA GLY A 163 1.93 17.73 8.42
C GLY A 163 1.50 18.40 7.11
N MET A 164 1.77 17.78 5.95
CA MET A 164 1.30 18.30 4.66
C MET A 164 -0.18 17.97 4.43
N THR A 165 -0.84 18.85 3.69
CA THR A 165 -2.19 18.66 3.15
C THR A 165 -2.20 17.59 2.04
N PHE A 166 -3.39 17.05 1.74
CA PHE A 166 -3.60 16.14 0.62
C PHE A 166 -3.05 16.72 -0.70
N ARG A 167 -3.27 18.00 -0.96
CA ARG A 167 -2.80 18.66 -2.18
C ARG A 167 -1.28 18.73 -2.25
N GLU A 168 -0.63 19.16 -1.17
CA GLU A 168 0.85 19.26 -1.09
C GLU A 168 1.51 17.88 -1.24
N ILE A 169 0.94 16.85 -0.63
CA ILE A 169 1.43 15.46 -0.75
C ILE A 169 1.43 14.99 -2.21
N HIS A 170 0.45 15.42 -3.00
CA HIS A 170 0.20 14.96 -4.36
C HIS A 170 0.69 15.93 -5.44
N GLU A 171 1.26 17.08 -5.07
CA GLU A 171 1.83 18.08 -6.01
C GLU A 171 2.79 17.47 -7.04
N PRO A 172 3.69 16.53 -6.69
CA PRO A 172 4.65 15.99 -7.65
C PRO A 172 4.06 15.07 -8.74
N ILE A 173 2.74 14.79 -8.73
CA ILE A 173 2.10 13.86 -9.68
C ILE A 173 1.74 14.60 -10.98
N PRO A 174 2.34 14.21 -12.13
CA PRO A 174 2.03 14.79 -13.44
C PRO A 174 0.52 14.80 -13.75
N GLY A 175 -0.01 15.95 -14.11
CA GLY A 175 -1.41 16.13 -14.52
C GLY A 175 -2.45 15.88 -13.41
N PHE A 176 -2.05 15.66 -12.15
CA PHE A 176 -3.00 15.38 -11.06
C PHE A 176 -3.82 16.61 -10.64
N ASN A 177 -3.18 17.77 -10.67
CA ASN A 177 -3.82 19.05 -10.37
C ASN A 177 -4.56 19.64 -11.59
N GLU A 178 -4.39 19.04 -12.77
CA GLU A 178 -5.06 19.48 -13.99
C GLU A 178 -6.50 18.95 -14.03
N GLY A 179 -7.40 19.72 -14.65
CA GLY A 179 -8.78 19.29 -14.90
C GLY A 179 -9.64 19.05 -13.64
N GLY A 180 -9.21 19.52 -12.46
CA GLY A 180 -9.96 19.43 -11.20
C GLY A 180 -9.98 18.04 -10.56
N LEU A 181 -9.13 17.10 -11.02
CA LEU A 181 -9.08 15.74 -10.47
C LEU A 181 -8.71 15.72 -8.99
N SER A 182 -7.67 16.46 -8.61
CA SER A 182 -7.25 16.63 -7.21
C SER A 182 -8.40 17.11 -6.32
N ASP A 183 -9.11 18.17 -6.73
CA ASP A 183 -10.28 18.70 -6.01
C ASP A 183 -11.42 17.68 -5.89
N GLN A 184 -11.68 16.91 -6.95
CA GLN A 184 -12.71 15.89 -6.96
C GLN A 184 -12.39 14.77 -5.95
N ILE A 185 -11.14 14.31 -5.93
CA ILE A 185 -10.69 13.25 -5.01
C ILE A 185 -10.73 13.75 -3.57
N GLU A 186 -10.21 14.95 -3.31
CA GLU A 186 -10.22 15.52 -1.96
C GLU A 186 -11.66 15.70 -1.45
N ARG A 187 -12.57 16.26 -2.25
CA ARG A 187 -14.00 16.37 -1.88
C ARG A 187 -14.64 15.02 -1.63
N PHE A 188 -14.28 13.99 -2.39
CA PHE A 188 -14.76 12.63 -2.14
C PHE A 188 -14.27 12.12 -0.78
N LEU A 189 -12.97 12.26 -0.48
CA LEU A 189 -12.40 11.83 0.79
C LEU A 189 -13.03 12.57 1.99
N LEU A 190 -13.18 13.90 1.89
CA LEU A 190 -13.82 14.75 2.90
C LEU A 190 -15.28 14.35 3.20
N ARG A 191 -15.98 13.77 2.22
CA ARG A 191 -17.38 13.34 2.36
C ARG A 191 -17.55 11.87 2.73
N MET A 192 -16.46 11.14 2.94
CA MET A 192 -16.53 9.74 3.35
C MET A 192 -17.25 9.57 4.67
N GLU A 193 -18.26 8.70 4.67
CA GLU A 193 -19.05 8.33 5.85
C GLU A 193 -18.46 7.11 6.56
N ALA A 194 -18.56 7.08 7.89
CA ALA A 194 -18.21 5.89 8.67
C ALA A 194 -19.12 4.70 8.30
N GLY A 195 -18.57 3.49 8.31
CA GLY A 195 -19.29 2.27 7.92
C GLY A 195 -19.44 2.07 6.41
N ARG A 196 -18.97 3.00 5.57
CA ARG A 196 -18.95 2.89 4.10
C ARG A 196 -17.51 3.02 3.57
N PRO A 197 -16.63 2.03 3.82
CA PRO A 197 -15.26 2.10 3.38
C PRO A 197 -15.14 1.91 1.87
N TRP A 198 -14.00 2.36 1.34
CA TRP A 198 -13.69 2.31 -0.07
C TRP A 198 -12.37 1.59 -0.30
N VAL A 199 -12.21 1.00 -1.48
CA VAL A 199 -10.95 0.40 -1.92
C VAL A 199 -10.60 0.90 -3.30
N ARG A 200 -9.32 1.15 -3.50
CA ARG A 200 -8.74 1.47 -4.81
C ARG A 200 -7.44 0.72 -5.01
N ARG A 201 -6.94 0.76 -6.24
CA ARG A 201 -5.62 0.21 -6.58
C ARG A 201 -4.74 1.31 -7.13
N ASN A 202 -3.52 1.39 -6.63
CA ASN A 202 -2.43 2.14 -7.25
C ASN A 202 -1.37 1.16 -7.74
N TRP A 203 -0.56 1.56 -8.73
CA TRP A 203 0.47 0.68 -9.26
C TRP A 203 1.73 1.44 -9.66
N SER A 204 2.84 0.72 -9.63
CA SER A 204 4.13 1.13 -10.19
C SER A 204 4.90 -0.13 -10.61
N LEU A 205 6.18 0.02 -10.94
CA LEU A 205 7.10 -1.08 -11.12
C LEU A 205 8.24 -0.98 -10.11
N THR A 206 8.81 -2.14 -9.77
CA THR A 206 9.98 -2.22 -8.91
C THR A 206 10.97 -3.20 -9.51
N VAL A 207 12.25 -2.83 -9.50
CA VAL A 207 13.34 -3.68 -9.95
C VAL A 207 13.91 -4.37 -8.71
N GLY A 208 13.98 -5.70 -8.74
CA GLY A 208 14.16 -6.54 -7.56
C GLY A 208 12.88 -6.71 -6.74
N ARG A 209 12.91 -7.62 -5.77
CA ARG A 209 11.77 -7.90 -4.88
C ARG A 209 11.86 -7.03 -3.61
N HIS A 210 11.91 -5.71 -3.79
CA HIS A 210 12.02 -4.75 -2.69
C HIS A 210 10.65 -4.21 -2.29
N LEU A 211 10.25 -4.43 -1.02
CA LEU A 211 9.06 -3.79 -0.45
C LEU A 211 9.36 -2.36 0.02
N ASP A 212 10.52 -2.17 0.66
CA ASP A 212 11.05 -0.85 1.05
C ASP A 212 11.79 -0.20 -0.12
N THR A 213 11.06 0.58 -0.92
CA THR A 213 11.63 1.44 -1.96
C THR A 213 11.55 2.91 -1.56
N SER A 214 11.86 3.21 -0.30
CA SER A 214 11.92 4.60 0.18
C SER A 214 13.04 5.41 -0.48
N PRO A 215 12.88 6.74 -0.61
CA PRO A 215 13.96 7.62 -1.07
C PRO A 215 15.24 7.50 -0.23
N GLU A 216 15.11 7.31 1.09
CA GLU A 216 16.23 7.18 2.04
C GLU A 216 17.12 5.95 1.76
N THR A 217 16.56 4.92 1.11
CA THR A 217 17.26 3.68 0.79
C THR A 217 17.56 3.52 -0.71
N ILE A 218 17.43 4.59 -1.51
CA ILE A 218 17.60 4.54 -2.98
C ILE A 218 18.95 3.98 -3.43
N HIS A 219 20.01 4.15 -2.64
CA HIS A 219 21.33 3.55 -2.91
C HIS A 219 21.32 2.01 -2.89
N ARG A 220 20.34 1.38 -2.20
CA ARG A 220 20.20 -0.07 -2.08
C ARG A 220 19.40 -0.69 -3.23
N TRP A 221 18.34 -0.03 -3.68
CA TRP A 221 17.39 -0.58 -4.66
C TRP A 221 17.44 0.13 -6.03
N GLY A 222 17.87 1.40 -6.09
CA GLY A 222 17.83 2.21 -7.32
C GLY A 222 18.87 1.80 -8.36
N ARG A 223 20.04 1.30 -7.94
CA ARG A 223 21.13 0.91 -8.85
C ARG A 223 20.72 -0.19 -9.83
N GLN A 224 19.90 -1.14 -9.38
CA GLN A 224 19.48 -2.30 -10.16
C GLN A 224 18.66 -1.92 -11.40
N LYS A 225 18.07 -0.72 -11.43
CA LYS A 225 17.33 -0.22 -12.60
C LYS A 225 18.18 -0.23 -13.87
N LYS A 226 19.48 0.03 -13.76
CA LYS A 226 20.43 0.06 -14.88
C LYS A 226 20.90 -1.33 -15.32
N GLU A 227 20.56 -2.37 -14.54
CA GLU A 227 20.95 -3.76 -14.79
C GLU A 227 19.86 -4.52 -15.55
N VAL A 228 18.71 -3.90 -15.81
CA VAL A 228 17.59 -4.52 -16.53
C VAL A 228 17.94 -4.66 -18.02
N THR A 229 17.86 -5.88 -18.52
CA THR A 229 17.98 -6.23 -19.93
C THR A 229 16.75 -7.02 -20.38
N PRO A 230 16.48 -7.14 -21.69
CA PRO A 230 15.36 -7.96 -22.16
C PRO A 230 15.42 -9.41 -21.66
N GLU A 231 16.61 -9.97 -21.45
CA GLU A 231 16.81 -11.35 -21.01
C GLU A 231 16.47 -11.56 -19.53
N ASN A 232 16.69 -10.55 -18.67
CA ASN A 232 16.48 -10.66 -17.22
C ASN A 232 15.20 -9.96 -16.71
N ALA A 233 14.57 -9.11 -17.51
CA ALA A 233 13.44 -8.28 -17.10
C ALA A 233 12.28 -9.09 -16.50
N GLY A 234 12.05 -10.31 -16.99
CA GLY A 234 11.01 -11.22 -16.48
C GLY A 234 11.11 -11.54 -15.00
N SER A 235 12.32 -11.81 -14.52
CA SER A 235 12.58 -12.19 -13.12
C SER A 235 12.91 -10.98 -12.25
N LEU A 236 13.53 -9.95 -12.83
CA LEU A 236 14.04 -8.80 -12.09
C LEU A 236 12.96 -7.72 -11.91
N VAL A 237 12.15 -7.43 -12.93
CA VAL A 237 11.10 -6.41 -12.84
C VAL A 237 9.83 -7.02 -12.26
N HIS A 238 9.23 -6.31 -11.31
CA HIS A 238 8.00 -6.70 -10.66
C HIS A 238 6.92 -5.64 -10.89
N LEU A 239 5.73 -6.08 -11.29
CA LEU A 239 4.52 -5.29 -11.19
C LEU A 239 4.18 -5.11 -9.71
N ARG A 240 4.22 -3.85 -9.25
CA ARG A 240 3.91 -3.47 -7.88
C ARG A 240 2.52 -2.88 -7.82
N VAL A 241 1.65 -3.45 -6.99
CA VAL A 241 0.29 -2.96 -6.78
C VAL A 241 0.07 -2.68 -5.31
N GLU A 242 -0.52 -1.52 -5.03
CA GLU A 242 -0.99 -1.14 -3.70
C GLU A 242 -2.51 -1.27 -3.67
N VAL A 243 -3.02 -2.19 -2.85
CA VAL A 243 -4.45 -2.23 -2.49
C VAL A 243 -4.65 -1.28 -1.33
N GLN A 244 -5.39 -0.23 -1.62
CA GLN A 244 -5.50 0.95 -0.80
C GLN A 244 -6.92 1.06 -0.28
N LYS A 245 -7.12 0.88 1.02
CA LYS A 245 -8.44 0.89 1.65
C LYS A 245 -8.59 2.11 2.54
N LEU A 246 -9.74 2.76 2.43
CA LEU A 246 -10.04 4.05 3.05
C LEU A 246 -11.22 3.86 4.00
N PHE A 247 -11.03 4.23 5.26
CA PHE A 247 -12.03 4.15 6.31
C PHE A 247 -12.18 5.51 6.97
N ARG A 248 -13.41 6.02 7.06
CA ARG A 248 -13.71 7.12 7.99
C ARG A 248 -13.87 6.53 9.38
N LEU A 249 -13.06 7.00 10.31
CA LEU A 249 -13.12 6.60 11.71
C LEU A 249 -14.27 7.35 12.41
N PRO A 250 -15.22 6.66 13.08
CA PRO A 250 -16.46 7.26 13.56
C PRO A 250 -16.33 8.28 14.72
N ARG A 251 -15.27 8.22 15.54
CA ARG A 251 -15.09 9.08 16.73
C ARG A 251 -14.15 10.24 16.45
N SER A 252 -12.97 9.96 15.93
CA SER A 252 -11.96 10.97 15.60
C SER A 252 -12.28 11.70 14.30
N HIS A 253 -13.17 11.16 13.49
CA HIS A 253 -13.40 11.60 12.12
C HIS A 253 -12.14 11.58 11.25
N ALA A 254 -11.03 10.94 11.64
CA ALA A 254 -9.87 10.80 10.76
C ALA A 254 -10.18 9.81 9.61
N VAL A 255 -9.44 9.93 8.51
CA VAL A 255 -9.40 8.90 7.46
C VAL A 255 -8.22 7.98 7.73
N LEU A 256 -8.51 6.71 8.03
CA LEU A 256 -7.51 5.65 8.02
C LEU A 256 -7.33 5.14 6.59
N PHE A 257 -6.08 5.13 6.17
CA PHE A 257 -5.65 4.62 4.88
C PHE A 257 -4.71 3.44 5.07
N THR A 258 -5.15 2.25 4.68
CA THR A 258 -4.34 1.02 4.76
C THR A 258 -3.81 0.66 3.37
N ILE A 259 -2.53 0.38 3.26
CA ILE A 259 -1.85 0.18 1.98
C ILE A 259 -1.16 -1.18 1.96
N HIS A 260 -1.77 -2.19 1.35
CA HIS A 260 -1.14 -3.51 1.15
C HIS A 260 -0.36 -3.52 -0.16
N THR A 261 0.95 -3.77 -0.09
CA THR A 261 1.81 -3.85 -1.27
C THR A 261 1.97 -5.28 -1.76
N HIS A 262 1.69 -5.52 -3.03
CA HIS A 262 1.87 -6.80 -3.70
C HIS A 262 2.89 -6.67 -4.83
N LEU A 263 3.75 -7.68 -4.99
CA LEU A 263 4.73 -7.78 -6.06
C LEU A 263 4.49 -9.04 -6.91
N LEU A 264 4.48 -8.87 -8.24
CA LEU A 264 4.41 -9.97 -9.21
C LEU A 264 5.55 -9.84 -10.23
N PRO A 265 6.50 -10.79 -10.32
CA PRO A 265 7.53 -10.75 -11.35
C PRO A 265 6.90 -10.83 -12.75
N LEU A 266 7.44 -10.09 -13.72
CA LEU A 266 6.83 -9.96 -15.05
C LEU A 266 6.70 -11.29 -15.80
N GLU A 267 7.59 -12.24 -15.56
CA GLU A 267 7.51 -13.58 -16.16
C GLU A 267 6.22 -14.33 -15.80
N LYS A 268 5.59 -13.99 -14.67
CA LYS A 268 4.32 -14.57 -14.25
C LYS A 268 3.11 -13.94 -14.94
N LEU A 269 3.24 -12.78 -15.60
CA LEU A 269 2.12 -12.18 -16.35
C LEU A 269 1.66 -13.07 -17.50
N ALA A 270 2.58 -13.79 -18.16
CA ALA A 270 2.24 -14.72 -19.24
C ALA A 270 1.34 -15.89 -18.80
N ARG A 271 1.19 -16.13 -17.49
CA ARG A 271 0.23 -17.12 -16.95
C ARG A 271 -1.22 -16.71 -17.17
N ARG A 272 -1.49 -15.42 -17.42
CA ARG A 272 -2.80 -14.87 -17.82
C ARG A 272 -2.60 -13.95 -19.02
N LEU A 273 -2.82 -14.46 -20.24
CA LEU A 273 -2.54 -13.72 -21.48
C LEU A 273 -3.26 -12.36 -21.53
N GLU A 274 -4.48 -12.29 -21.02
CA GLU A 274 -5.22 -11.03 -20.86
C GLU A 274 -4.47 -9.97 -20.03
N TRP A 275 -3.74 -10.38 -18.98
CA TRP A 275 -2.96 -9.47 -18.15
C TRP A 275 -1.73 -8.99 -18.88
N LEU A 276 -1.04 -9.90 -19.59
CA LEU A 276 0.11 -9.55 -20.43
C LEU A 276 -0.28 -8.50 -21.49
N GLU A 277 -1.39 -8.72 -22.20
CA GLU A 277 -1.89 -7.80 -23.23
C GLU A 277 -2.28 -6.42 -22.67
N ARG A 278 -3.00 -6.40 -21.53
CA ARG A 278 -3.41 -5.15 -20.88
C ARG A 278 -2.20 -4.39 -20.33
N PHE A 279 -1.29 -5.08 -19.64
CA PHE A 279 -0.09 -4.47 -19.07
C PHE A 279 0.82 -3.91 -20.16
N HIS A 280 1.11 -4.69 -21.21
CA HIS A 280 1.89 -4.24 -22.36
C HIS A 280 1.31 -2.96 -22.95
N ARG A 281 0.00 -2.93 -23.25
CA ARG A 281 -0.67 -1.75 -23.80
C ARG A 281 -0.52 -0.53 -22.89
N VAL A 282 -0.66 -0.70 -21.57
CA VAL A 282 -0.48 0.39 -20.61
C VAL A 282 0.94 0.93 -20.71
N VAL A 283 1.96 0.09 -20.54
CA VAL A 283 3.35 0.57 -20.49
C VAL A 283 3.83 1.15 -21.81
N THR A 284 3.31 0.72 -22.97
CA THR A 284 3.65 1.30 -24.28
C THR A 284 2.92 2.61 -24.60
N THR A 285 1.94 3.01 -23.78
CA THR A 285 1.13 4.25 -24.01
C THR A 285 1.34 5.32 -22.95
N LEU A 286 2.16 5.07 -21.94
CA LEU A 286 2.53 6.08 -20.96
C LEU A 286 3.42 7.15 -21.60
N SER A 287 3.23 8.41 -21.19
CA SER A 287 4.15 9.50 -21.53
C SER A 287 5.47 9.38 -20.75
N ASP A 288 6.53 9.96 -21.31
CA ASP A 288 7.85 10.03 -20.65
C ASP A 288 7.78 10.68 -19.27
N GLU A 289 6.90 11.66 -19.09
CA GLU A 289 6.68 12.33 -17.80
C GLU A 289 6.13 11.34 -16.74
N ILE A 290 5.15 10.52 -17.10
CA ILE A 290 4.60 9.50 -16.19
C ILE A 290 5.63 8.40 -15.96
N LEU A 291 6.37 7.98 -17.00
CA LEU A 291 7.45 6.99 -16.87
C LEU A 291 8.55 7.50 -15.92
N LYS A 292 8.90 8.79 -16.00
CA LYS A 292 9.86 9.43 -15.11
C LYS A 292 9.34 9.52 -13.68
N TYR A 293 8.10 9.99 -13.50
CA TYR A 293 7.46 10.08 -12.18
C TYR A 293 7.38 8.71 -11.48
N LYS A 294 6.96 7.66 -12.19
CA LYS A 294 6.94 6.29 -11.68
C LYS A 294 8.32 5.65 -11.54
N GLY A 295 9.39 6.33 -11.99
CA GLY A 295 10.76 5.84 -11.92
C GLY A 295 11.05 4.63 -12.82
N ILE A 296 10.31 4.51 -13.93
CA ILE A 296 10.35 3.40 -14.90
C ILE A 296 11.26 3.72 -16.09
N LEU A 297 11.41 5.01 -16.44
CA LEU A 297 12.04 5.47 -17.68
C LEU A 297 13.37 4.78 -18.01
N GLU A 298 14.25 4.60 -17.01
CA GLU A 298 15.59 3.99 -17.20
C GLU A 298 15.58 2.55 -17.73
N PHE A 299 14.54 1.77 -17.45
CA PHE A 299 14.43 0.36 -17.82
C PHE A 299 13.18 0.06 -18.67
N HIS A 300 12.50 1.10 -19.14
CA HIS A 300 11.26 0.97 -19.90
C HIS A 300 11.47 0.19 -21.20
N GLU A 301 12.48 0.56 -21.97
CA GLU A 301 12.81 -0.04 -23.26
C GLU A 301 13.15 -1.54 -23.17
N PRO A 302 14.10 -1.99 -22.32
CA PRO A 302 14.41 -3.41 -22.20
C PRO A 302 13.23 -4.23 -21.66
N MET A 303 12.42 -3.64 -20.76
CA MET A 303 11.20 -4.28 -20.28
C MET A 303 10.15 -4.46 -21.39
N VAL A 304 9.92 -3.45 -22.24
CA VAL A 304 8.96 -3.54 -23.35
C VAL A 304 9.39 -4.63 -24.33
N ARG A 305 10.68 -4.69 -24.71
CA ARG A 305 11.21 -5.77 -25.57
C ARG A 305 10.95 -7.16 -24.98
N TYR A 306 11.14 -7.32 -23.67
CA TYR A 306 10.84 -8.57 -22.98
C TYR A 306 9.35 -8.95 -23.11
N LEU A 307 8.45 -7.99 -22.87
CA LEU A 307 7.00 -8.23 -22.97
C LEU A 307 6.59 -8.59 -24.41
N GLU A 308 7.16 -7.93 -25.42
CA GLU A 308 6.94 -8.28 -26.84
C GLU A 308 7.40 -9.71 -27.16
N GLY A 309 8.56 -10.11 -26.63
CA GLY A 309 9.04 -11.49 -26.74
C GLY A 309 8.08 -12.52 -26.11
N LEU A 310 7.55 -12.23 -24.92
CA LEU A 310 6.53 -13.06 -24.27
C LEU A 310 5.27 -13.19 -25.12
N ARG A 311 4.80 -12.10 -25.73
CA ARG A 311 3.60 -12.09 -26.57
C ARG A 311 3.81 -12.90 -27.86
N ALA A 312 4.95 -12.74 -28.51
CA ALA A 312 5.30 -13.50 -29.71
C ALA A 312 5.44 -15.02 -29.43
N GLY A 313 5.97 -15.39 -28.26
CA GLY A 313 6.08 -16.79 -27.82
C GLY A 313 4.76 -17.39 -27.34
N GLY A 314 3.91 -16.61 -26.67
CA GLY A 314 2.60 -17.03 -26.16
C GLY A 314 1.57 -17.35 -27.26
N GLY A 315 1.70 -16.73 -28.44
CA GLY A 315 0.85 -17.03 -29.60
C GLY A 315 1.18 -18.35 -30.32
N ARG A 316 2.28 -19.03 -29.97
CA ARG A 316 2.68 -20.31 -30.60
C ARG A 316 2.30 -21.56 -29.81
N LYS A 317 1.60 -21.41 -28.69
CA LYS A 317 1.00 -22.52 -27.92
C LYS A 317 -0.50 -22.26 -27.79
N ALA A 318 -1.21 -22.39 -28.90
CA ALA A 318 -2.65 -22.60 -28.97
C ALA A 318 -2.89 -23.88 -29.77
#